data_AF-A0A1R0L6E3-F1
#
_entry.id   AF-A0A1R0L6E3-F1
#
_cell.length_a   1.000
_cell.length_b   1.000
_cell.length_c   1.000
_cell.angle_alpha   90.00
_cell.angle_beta   90.00
_cell.angle_gamma   90.00
#
_symmetry.space_group_name_H-M   'P 1'
#
loop_
_entity.id
_entity.type
_entity.pdbx_description
1 polymer ?
#
loop_
_entity_poly.entity_id
_entity_poly.type
_entity_poly.pdbx_seq_one_letter_code
_entity_poly.pdbx_strand_id
1 'polypeptide(L)'
;MSSSRRLLSVLVSAAALLATAAVPAAASGAAPSRAAVGPAARRTPVLVDCLRHDRVTPHEYMLACGDGNNGLRGLRWADWTAHVAHGVGRQIANDCVPDCAQGHFHTFWVGVEVYRPVHRAGKAPYFSRLKVVYLDRRPAGSGPSQTYPLG
;
A
#
# COMPACT_ATOMS: atom_id res chain seq x y z
N MET A 1 -40.54 78.19 19.01
CA MET A 1 -40.62 76.81 19.53
C MET A 1 -39.18 76.36 19.82
N SER A 2 -38.53 76.86 20.88
CA SER A 2 -38.61 76.39 22.28
C SER A 2 -38.65 74.88 22.42
N SER A 3 -37.53 74.25 22.77
CA SER A 3 -37.44 73.50 24.03
C SER A 3 -35.99 73.10 24.32
N SER A 4 -35.38 73.83 25.25
CA SER A 4 -34.16 73.46 26.00
C SER A 4 -34.50 72.54 27.19
N ARG A 5 -33.59 71.64 27.56
CA ARG A 5 -33.39 71.11 28.94
C ARG A 5 -31.88 70.87 29.10
N ARG A 6 -31.12 71.70 29.83
CA ARG A 6 -30.83 71.69 31.29
C ARG A 6 -30.32 70.33 31.78
N LEU A 7 -29.32 70.16 32.64
CA LEU A 7 -28.26 70.93 33.31
C LEU A 7 -27.48 69.87 34.15
N LEU A 8 -26.23 70.16 34.53
CA LEU A 8 -25.52 69.79 35.77
C LEU A 8 -24.15 69.15 35.57
N SER A 9 -23.14 69.94 35.92
CA SER A 9 -21.76 69.59 36.21
C SER A 9 -21.65 68.90 37.57
N VAL A 10 -20.76 67.92 37.73
CA VAL A 10 -20.04 67.64 38.99
C VAL A 10 -18.61 67.19 38.66
N LEU A 11 -17.67 67.80 39.37
CA LEU A 11 -16.21 67.63 39.35
C LEU A 11 -15.77 66.35 40.10
N VAL A 12 -14.48 65.96 39.96
CA VAL A 12 -13.51 65.66 41.04
C VAL A 12 -12.50 64.54 40.66
N SER A 13 -11.26 65.00 40.47
CA SER A 13 -9.96 64.46 40.93
C SER A 13 -9.35 63.12 40.47
N ALA A 14 -8.22 63.27 39.78
CA ALA A 14 -6.86 62.77 40.09
C ALA A 14 -6.64 61.30 40.52
N ALA A 15 -5.79 60.58 39.78
CA ALA A 15 -4.49 60.08 40.28
C ALA A 15 -3.72 59.34 39.18
N ALA A 16 -2.44 59.68 39.03
CA ALA A 16 -1.47 59.01 38.19
C ALA A 16 -0.99 57.71 38.84
N LEU A 17 -0.75 56.65 38.06
CA LEU A 17 0.25 55.63 38.38
C LEU A 17 0.89 55.12 37.07
N LEU A 18 2.16 55.48 36.88
CA LEU A 18 3.08 54.85 35.95
C LEU A 18 3.41 53.45 36.47
N ALA A 19 3.16 52.42 35.67
CA ALA A 19 3.69 51.08 35.91
C ALA A 19 4.54 50.67 34.70
N THR A 20 5.86 50.90 34.80
CA THR A 20 6.85 50.33 33.90
C THR A 20 6.97 48.84 34.20
N ALA A 21 6.32 47.99 33.40
CA ALA A 21 6.53 46.55 33.45
C ALA A 21 7.88 46.22 32.79
N ALA A 22 8.86 45.80 33.60
CA ALA A 22 10.10 45.21 33.10
C ALA A 22 9.78 43.83 32.49
N VAL A 23 10.07 43.66 31.19
CA VAL A 23 9.92 42.40 30.48
C VAL A 23 11.20 41.58 30.67
N PRO A 24 11.16 40.35 31.21
CA PRO A 24 12.35 39.49 31.24
C PRO A 24 12.63 38.97 29.82
N ALA A 25 13.86 39.19 29.34
CA ALA A 25 14.36 38.61 28.10
C ALA A 25 14.54 37.10 28.28
N ALA A 26 13.63 36.31 27.71
CA ALA A 26 13.76 34.86 27.66
C ALA A 26 14.87 34.49 26.66
N ALA A 27 15.98 33.96 27.17
CA ALA A 27 17.04 33.39 26.36
C ALA A 27 16.49 32.21 25.54
N SER A 28 16.44 32.36 24.21
CA SER A 28 16.07 31.29 23.29
C SER A 28 17.23 30.30 23.19
N GLY A 29 17.22 29.28 24.05
CA GLY A 29 18.05 28.10 23.88
C GLY A 29 17.54 27.30 22.68
N ALA A 30 18.21 27.43 21.53
CA ALA A 30 17.97 26.57 20.38
C ALA A 30 18.38 25.13 20.72
N ALA A 31 17.40 24.31 21.10
CA ALA A 31 17.61 22.88 21.23
C ALA A 31 17.94 22.29 19.83
N PRO A 32 18.90 21.37 19.71
CA PRO A 32 19.16 20.71 18.45
C PRO A 32 17.94 19.89 18.05
N SER A 33 17.27 20.29 16.96
CA SER A 33 16.27 19.46 16.31
C SER A 33 16.94 18.19 15.81
N ARG A 34 16.86 17.10 16.59
CA ARG A 34 17.05 15.75 16.05
C ARG A 34 16.00 15.59 14.96
N ALA A 35 16.43 15.59 13.71
CA ALA A 35 15.58 15.18 12.60
C ALA A 35 15.05 13.79 12.93
N ALA A 36 13.75 13.70 13.21
CA ALA A 36 13.08 12.43 13.34
C ALA A 36 13.27 11.70 12.00
N VAL A 37 14.00 10.58 12.00
CA VAL A 37 13.96 9.64 10.90
C VAL A 37 12.52 9.13 10.86
N GLY A 38 11.72 9.71 9.97
CA GLY A 38 10.35 9.23 9.73
C GLY A 38 10.38 7.74 9.38
N PRO A 39 9.32 6.98 9.66
CA PRO A 39 9.23 5.60 9.24
C PRO A 39 9.60 5.50 7.77
N ALA A 40 10.60 4.68 7.42
CA ALA A 40 10.92 4.41 6.03
C ALA A 40 9.60 4.04 5.33
N ALA A 41 9.20 4.81 4.31
CA ALA A 41 7.96 4.59 3.59
C ALA A 41 7.89 3.09 3.24
N ARG A 42 6.89 2.40 3.79
CA ARG A 42 6.78 0.94 3.68
C ARG A 42 6.57 0.64 2.19
N ARG A 43 7.64 0.23 1.50
CA ARG A 43 7.61 -0.01 0.06
C ARG A 43 6.57 -1.08 -0.21
N THR A 44 5.64 -0.80 -1.13
CA THR A 44 4.64 -1.75 -1.59
C THR A 44 5.34 -3.04 -2.05
N PRO A 45 4.97 -4.22 -1.52
CA PRO A 45 5.54 -5.47 -1.98
C PRO A 45 5.27 -5.70 -3.46
N VAL A 46 6.17 -6.42 -4.12
CA VAL A 46 6.10 -6.70 -5.55
C VAL A 46 5.96 -8.20 -5.81
N LEU A 47 5.52 -8.55 -7.01
CA LEU A 47 5.82 -9.84 -7.61
C LEU A 47 7.15 -9.75 -8.35
N VAL A 48 7.94 -10.82 -8.35
CA VAL A 48 9.21 -10.89 -9.09
C VAL A 48 9.00 -11.83 -10.26
N ASP A 49 9.05 -11.29 -11.48
CA ASP A 49 8.86 -12.13 -12.67
C ASP A 49 10.06 -13.03 -12.96
N CYS A 50 9.93 -13.95 -13.92
CA CYS A 50 10.98 -14.89 -14.29
C CYS A 50 12.27 -14.21 -14.77
N LEU A 51 12.19 -12.97 -15.24
CA LEU A 51 13.34 -12.14 -15.65
C LEU A 51 13.90 -11.30 -14.51
N ARG A 52 13.44 -11.54 -13.28
CA ARG A 52 13.85 -10.85 -12.04
C ARG A 52 13.45 -9.38 -11.99
N HIS A 53 12.44 -8.98 -12.75
CA HIS A 53 11.87 -7.64 -12.63
C HIS A 53 10.80 -7.59 -11.54
N ASP A 54 10.81 -6.49 -10.80
CA ASP A 54 9.79 -6.18 -9.82
C ASP A 54 8.51 -5.69 -10.54
N ARG A 55 7.36 -6.27 -10.18
CA ARG A 55 6.03 -6.00 -10.77
C ARG A 55 5.01 -5.67 -9.70
N VAL A 56 4.29 -4.57 -9.89
CA VAL A 56 3.10 -4.21 -9.11
C VAL A 56 1.90 -4.33 -10.04
N THR A 57 0.86 -5.02 -9.58
CA THR A 57 -0.39 -5.26 -10.33
C THR A 57 -0.19 -5.71 -11.78
N PRO A 58 0.65 -6.74 -12.07
CA PRO A 58 0.88 -7.17 -13.44
C PRO A 58 -0.39 -7.75 -14.06
N HIS A 59 -0.51 -7.61 -15.39
CA HIS A 59 -1.61 -8.19 -16.17
C HIS A 59 -1.40 -9.67 -16.51
N GLU A 60 -0.15 -10.12 -16.55
CA GLU A 60 0.24 -11.51 -16.77
C GLU A 60 1.36 -11.89 -15.79
N TYR A 61 1.41 -13.17 -15.39
CA TYR A 61 2.44 -13.67 -14.49
C TYR A 61 2.73 -15.14 -14.77
N MET A 62 3.98 -15.49 -15.09
CA MET A 62 4.38 -16.87 -15.34
C MET A 62 4.65 -17.59 -14.02
N LEU A 63 3.96 -18.71 -13.79
CA LEU A 63 4.10 -19.52 -12.57
C LEU A 63 5.22 -20.56 -12.72
N ALA A 64 5.41 -21.11 -13.91
CA ALA A 64 6.43 -22.09 -14.22
C ALA A 64 7.51 -21.50 -15.13
N CYS A 65 8.51 -20.83 -14.53
CA CYS A 65 9.57 -20.15 -15.29
C CYS A 65 10.48 -21.10 -16.08
N GLY A 66 10.62 -22.36 -15.65
CA GLY A 66 11.55 -23.31 -16.26
C GLY A 66 11.06 -23.90 -17.58
N ASP A 67 9.76 -24.13 -17.71
CA ASP A 67 9.17 -24.85 -18.84
C ASP A 67 8.03 -24.09 -19.54
N GLY A 68 7.54 -22.99 -18.95
CA GLY A 68 6.48 -22.16 -19.52
C GLY A 68 5.08 -22.79 -19.48
N ASN A 69 4.90 -23.93 -18.81
CA ASN A 69 3.66 -24.70 -18.89
C ASN A 69 2.52 -24.20 -17.99
N ASN A 70 2.75 -23.15 -17.21
CA ASN A 70 1.75 -22.58 -16.32
C ASN A 70 1.92 -21.07 -16.17
N GLY A 71 0.86 -20.31 -16.46
CA GLY A 71 0.84 -18.87 -16.31
C GLY A 71 -0.54 -18.30 -16.03
N LEU A 72 -0.56 -17.07 -15.55
CA LEU A 72 -1.74 -16.26 -15.31
C LEU A 72 -1.80 -15.17 -16.38
N ARG A 73 -2.99 -14.92 -16.92
CA ARG A 73 -3.24 -13.87 -17.89
C ARG A 73 -4.53 -13.12 -17.58
N GLY A 74 -4.61 -11.88 -18.05
CA GLY A 74 -5.83 -11.11 -17.90
C GLY A 74 -6.06 -10.62 -16.48
N LEU A 75 -5.02 -10.53 -15.66
CA LEU A 75 -5.14 -10.23 -14.23
C LEU A 75 -5.72 -8.82 -14.02
N ARG A 76 -6.74 -8.75 -13.16
CA ARG A 76 -7.36 -7.53 -12.66
C ARG A 76 -7.29 -7.58 -11.14
N TRP A 77 -6.64 -6.60 -10.55
CA TRP A 77 -6.40 -6.53 -9.11
C TRP A 77 -7.48 -5.69 -8.46
N ALA A 78 -8.09 -6.23 -7.39
CA ALA A 78 -9.07 -5.52 -6.58
C ALA A 78 -8.38 -4.64 -5.54
N ASP A 79 -7.33 -5.16 -4.92
CA ASP A 79 -6.51 -4.46 -3.95
C ASP A 79 -5.05 -4.91 -4.01
N TRP A 80 -4.16 -4.04 -3.54
CA TRP A 80 -2.75 -4.33 -3.40
C TRP A 80 -2.19 -3.61 -2.18
N THR A 81 -1.96 -4.35 -1.10
CA THR A 81 -1.56 -3.80 0.21
C THR A 81 -0.12 -4.17 0.57
N ALA A 82 0.33 -3.76 1.75
CA ALA A 82 1.63 -4.14 2.28
C ALA A 82 1.75 -5.63 2.68
N HIS A 83 0.64 -6.38 2.74
CA HIS A 83 0.61 -7.74 3.28
C HIS A 83 0.01 -8.77 2.33
N VAL A 84 -0.95 -8.34 1.51
CA VAL A 84 -1.69 -9.17 0.57
C VAL A 84 -2.15 -8.34 -0.62
N ALA A 85 -2.33 -8.99 -1.78
CA ALA A 85 -3.06 -8.43 -2.90
C ALA A 85 -4.00 -9.49 -3.48
N HIS A 86 -5.19 -9.07 -3.89
CA HIS A 86 -6.20 -9.95 -4.47
C HIS A 86 -6.53 -9.54 -5.90
N GLY A 87 -6.78 -10.53 -6.74
CA GLY A 87 -7.20 -10.29 -8.11
C GLY A 87 -7.98 -11.46 -8.71
N VAL A 88 -8.40 -11.26 -9.94
CA VAL A 88 -9.05 -12.29 -10.77
C VAL A 88 -8.39 -12.33 -12.13
N GLY A 89 -8.48 -13.47 -12.80
CA GLY A 89 -7.99 -13.63 -14.16
C GLY A 89 -8.14 -15.06 -14.64
N ARG A 90 -7.28 -15.46 -15.56
CA ARG A 90 -7.29 -16.80 -16.12
C ARG A 90 -5.96 -17.48 -15.87
N GLN A 91 -6.01 -18.73 -15.42
CA GLN A 91 -4.84 -19.60 -15.46
C GLN A 91 -4.83 -20.34 -16.79
N ILE A 92 -3.67 -20.35 -17.44
CA ILE A 92 -3.39 -21.15 -18.63
C ILE A 92 -2.35 -22.18 -18.22
N ALA A 93 -2.76 -23.44 -18.17
CA ALA A 93 -1.92 -24.54 -17.68
C ALA A 93 -1.97 -25.71 -18.67
N ASN A 94 -0.80 -26.27 -18.97
CA ASN A 94 -0.66 -27.51 -19.72
C ASN A 94 -1.11 -28.69 -18.83
N ASP A 95 -1.88 -29.63 -19.39
CA ASP A 95 -2.25 -30.86 -18.68
C ASP A 95 -1.09 -31.86 -18.55
N CYS A 96 -0.06 -31.71 -19.38
CA CYS A 96 1.10 -32.58 -19.46
C CYS A 96 0.75 -34.06 -19.58
N VAL A 97 -0.24 -34.40 -20.41
CA VAL A 97 -0.64 -35.79 -20.67
C VAL A 97 -0.28 -36.19 -22.10
N PRO A 98 0.51 -37.27 -22.34
CA PRO A 98 1.24 -38.07 -21.35
C PRO A 98 2.49 -37.38 -20.77
N ASP A 99 2.95 -36.33 -21.43
CA ASP A 99 4.05 -35.47 -21.00
C ASP A 99 3.78 -34.02 -21.41
N CYS A 100 4.60 -33.07 -20.92
CA CYS A 100 4.37 -31.65 -21.19
C CYS A 100 4.65 -31.21 -22.64
N ALA A 101 5.41 -31.98 -23.43
CA ALA A 101 5.65 -31.66 -24.83
C ALA A 101 4.45 -32.05 -25.71
N GLN A 102 3.73 -33.10 -25.34
CA GLN A 102 2.55 -33.61 -26.06
C GLN A 102 1.22 -33.12 -25.48
N GLY A 103 1.23 -32.57 -24.27
CA GLY A 103 0.03 -32.11 -23.57
C GLY A 103 -0.65 -30.88 -24.22
N HIS A 104 -1.78 -30.51 -23.64
CA HIS A 104 -2.61 -29.41 -24.12
C HIS A 104 -2.79 -28.32 -23.07
N PHE A 105 -2.79 -27.07 -23.52
CA PHE A 105 -3.10 -25.93 -22.66
C PHE A 105 -4.59 -25.79 -22.44
N HIS A 106 -4.97 -25.69 -21.17
CA HIS A 106 -6.33 -25.45 -20.72
C HIS A 106 -6.42 -24.10 -20.02
N THR A 107 -7.60 -23.48 -20.09
CA THR A 107 -7.86 -22.18 -19.46
C THR A 107 -8.91 -22.32 -18.36
N PHE A 108 -8.62 -21.74 -17.20
CA PHE A 108 -9.48 -21.78 -16.01
C PHE A 108 -9.71 -20.38 -15.46
N TRP A 109 -10.94 -20.05 -15.06
CA TRP A 109 -11.22 -18.80 -14.36
C TRP A 109 -10.79 -18.91 -12.91
N VAL A 110 -9.98 -17.94 -12.47
CA VAL A 110 -9.33 -18.01 -11.16
C VAL A 110 -9.40 -16.69 -10.40
N GLY A 111 -9.56 -16.82 -9.09
CA GLY A 111 -9.15 -15.80 -8.13
C GLY A 111 -7.68 -16.01 -7.77
N VAL A 112 -6.96 -14.93 -7.51
CA VAL A 112 -5.57 -14.97 -7.05
C VAL A 112 -5.41 -14.17 -5.77
N GLU A 113 -4.60 -14.71 -4.87
CA GLU A 113 -4.17 -14.05 -3.64
C GLU A 113 -2.65 -14.15 -3.58
N VAL A 114 -1.95 -13.02 -3.52
CA VAL A 114 -0.50 -12.98 -3.31
C VAL A 114 -0.21 -12.42 -1.93
N TYR A 115 0.60 -13.11 -1.15
CA TYR A 115 0.72 -12.86 0.28
C TYR A 115 2.10 -13.29 0.82
N ARG A 116 2.30 -13.11 2.13
CA ARG A 116 3.57 -13.30 2.84
C ARG A 116 4.71 -12.49 2.22
N PRO A 117 4.73 -11.15 2.42
CA PRO A 117 5.82 -10.32 1.97
C PRO A 117 7.13 -10.71 2.68
N VAL A 118 8.22 -10.80 1.91
CA VAL A 118 9.57 -11.06 2.39
C VAL A 118 10.45 -9.85 2.09
N HIS A 119 11.17 -9.38 3.10
CA HIS A 119 12.05 -8.23 2.99
C HIS A 119 13.29 -8.54 2.15
N ARG A 120 13.78 -7.53 1.43
CA ARG A 120 15.02 -7.58 0.64
C ARG A 120 15.86 -6.34 0.96
N ALA A 121 17.15 -6.51 1.22
CA ALA A 121 18.04 -5.38 1.49
C ALA A 121 18.06 -4.41 0.29
N GLY A 122 17.84 -3.12 0.56
CA GLY A 122 17.86 -2.06 -0.46
C GLY A 122 16.73 -2.07 -1.50
N LYS A 123 15.82 -3.07 -1.47
CA LYS A 123 14.75 -3.25 -2.47
C LYS A 123 13.36 -3.25 -1.81
N ALA A 124 12.31 -3.17 -2.62
CA ALA A 124 10.95 -3.42 -2.13
C ALA A 124 10.83 -4.87 -1.62
N PRO A 125 10.01 -5.16 -0.60
CA PRO A 125 9.64 -6.54 -0.28
C PRO A 125 9.03 -7.23 -1.50
N TYR A 126 9.01 -8.56 -1.52
CA TYR A 126 8.27 -9.31 -2.53
C TYR A 126 7.30 -10.29 -1.87
N PHE A 127 6.17 -10.57 -2.51
CA PHE A 127 5.28 -11.64 -2.06
C PHE A 127 5.91 -13.00 -2.35
N SER A 128 5.97 -13.87 -1.34
CA SER A 128 6.60 -15.20 -1.43
C SER A 128 5.61 -16.34 -1.71
N ARG A 129 4.31 -16.02 -1.74
CA ARG A 129 3.25 -17.00 -2.00
C ARG A 129 2.20 -16.42 -2.94
N LEU A 130 1.76 -17.24 -3.88
CA LEU A 130 0.60 -16.99 -4.72
C LEU A 130 -0.36 -18.17 -4.60
N LYS A 131 -1.58 -17.92 -4.17
CA LYS A 131 -2.67 -18.89 -4.19
C LYS A 131 -3.58 -18.62 -5.38
N VAL A 132 -3.85 -19.66 -6.16
CA VAL A 132 -4.84 -19.70 -7.22
C VAL A 132 -6.06 -20.43 -6.68
N VAL A 133 -7.24 -19.83 -6.81
CA VAL A 133 -8.54 -20.42 -6.46
C VAL A 133 -9.34 -20.60 -7.74
N TYR A 134 -9.76 -21.82 -8.04
CA TYR A 134 -10.58 -22.10 -9.22
C TYR A 134 -12.03 -21.69 -8.96
N LEU A 135 -12.56 -20.82 -9.81
CA LEU A 135 -13.91 -20.26 -9.66
C LEU A 135 -14.97 -21.08 -10.42
N ASP A 136 -14.54 -21.83 -11.43
CA ASP A 136 -15.40 -22.68 -12.26
C ASP A 136 -14.84 -24.10 -12.43
N ARG A 137 -14.16 -24.37 -13.55
CA ARG A 137 -13.45 -25.61 -13.84
C ARG A 137 -12.04 -25.52 -13.24
N ARG A 138 -11.43 -26.68 -13.08
CA ARG A 138 -10.07 -26.85 -12.58
C ARG A 138 -9.36 -27.98 -13.32
N PRO A 139 -8.02 -28.02 -13.30
CA PRO A 139 -7.27 -29.18 -13.79
C PRO A 139 -7.75 -30.48 -13.17
N ALA A 140 -7.71 -31.58 -13.94
CA ALA A 140 -8.07 -32.89 -13.42
C ALA A 140 -7.16 -33.25 -12.24
N GLY A 141 -7.74 -33.76 -11.16
CA GLY A 141 -7.01 -34.16 -9.95
C GLY A 141 -6.50 -33.02 -9.06
N SER A 142 -6.54 -31.74 -9.48
CA SER A 142 -6.15 -30.63 -8.61
C SER A 142 -7.20 -30.37 -7.55
N GLY A 143 -6.84 -29.80 -6.39
CA GLY A 143 -7.82 -29.28 -5.41
C GLY A 143 -8.60 -28.05 -5.92
N PRO A 144 -9.52 -27.47 -5.11
CA PRO A 144 -10.22 -26.23 -5.44
C PRO A 144 -9.28 -25.00 -5.46
N SER A 145 -8.09 -25.12 -4.89
CA SER A 145 -7.04 -24.12 -4.95
C SER A 145 -5.66 -24.75 -5.01
N GLN A 146 -4.68 -24.03 -5.54
CA GLN A 146 -3.26 -24.39 -5.54
C GLN A 146 -2.42 -23.22 -5.04
N THR A 147 -1.32 -23.51 -4.35
CA THR A 147 -0.40 -22.48 -3.85
C THR A 147 0.98 -22.68 -4.45
N TYR A 148 1.50 -21.62 -5.07
CA TYR A 148 2.81 -21.55 -5.68
C TYR A 148 3.76 -20.76 -4.77
N PRO A 149 4.92 -21.31 -4.39
CA PRO A 149 6.00 -20.51 -3.82
C PRO A 149 6.53 -19.55 -4.89
N LEU A 150 6.86 -18.33 -4.47
CA LEU A 150 7.46 -17.31 -5.31
C LEU A 150 8.83 -16.96 -4.73
N GLY A 151 9.87 -16.95 -5.55
CA GLY A 151 11.25 -16.64 -5.13
C GLY A 151 12.30 -17.48 -5.81
#